data_AF-A0A353PSN4-F1
#
_entry.id   AF-A0A353PSN4-F1
#
_cell.length_a   1.000
_cell.length_b   1.000
_cell.length_c   1.000
_cell.angle_alpha   90.00
_cell.angle_beta   90.00
_cell.angle_gamma   90.00
#
_symmetry.space_group_name_H-M   'P 1'
#
loop_
_entity.id
_entity.type
_entity.pdbx_description
1 polymer ?
#
loop_
_entity_poly.entity_id
_entity_poly.type
_entity_poly.pdbx_seq_one_letter_code
_entity_poly.pdbx_strand_id
1 'polypeptide(L)'
;NDIKIEKKEIVQKPVQNSKGKHPQLREDYIFDNFIIGDNNIFTFNAASAIAKNPGRAYNPVLIYGGVGLGKTHIMQAIGNYTHQNTDLKTIYITAESFTNEFIQALNDRTIPKFKNKYRNADVLLIDD
;
A
#
# COMPACT_ATOMS: atom_id res chain seq x y z
N ASN A 1 2.31 -30.30 -38.04
CA ASN A 1 1.51 -29.79 -36.91
C ASN A 1 2.02 -30.44 -35.65
N ASP A 2 2.85 -29.73 -34.89
CA ASP A 2 3.06 -29.92 -33.44
C ASP A 2 4.04 -28.82 -32.98
N ILE A 3 3.49 -27.63 -32.73
CA ILE A 3 4.24 -26.54 -32.09
C ILE A 3 4.21 -26.83 -30.59
N LYS A 4 5.32 -27.35 -30.05
CA LYS A 4 5.55 -27.40 -28.60
C LYS A 4 5.72 -25.98 -28.09
N ILE A 5 4.71 -25.49 -27.38
CA ILE A 5 4.78 -24.22 -26.65
C ILE A 5 5.61 -24.47 -25.40
N GLU A 6 6.86 -24.02 -25.41
CA GLU A 6 7.68 -23.91 -24.19
C GLU A 6 7.03 -22.89 -23.26
N LYS A 7 6.51 -23.37 -22.12
CA LYS A 7 6.17 -22.53 -20.98
C LYS A 7 7.48 -21.96 -20.43
N LYS A 8 7.81 -20.71 -20.79
CA LYS A 8 8.75 -19.90 -20.01
C LYS A 8 8.11 -19.62 -18.66
N GLU A 9 8.43 -20.44 -17.65
CA GLU A 9 8.29 -20.03 -16.26
C GLU A 9 9.13 -18.77 -16.07
N ILE A 10 8.46 -17.64 -15.85
CA ILE A 10 9.10 -16.42 -15.40
C ILE A 10 9.48 -16.67 -13.93
N VAL A 11 10.67 -17.25 -13.72
CA VAL A 11 11.31 -17.28 -12.41
C VAL A 11 11.67 -15.84 -12.07
N GLN A 12 10.80 -15.16 -11.32
CA GLN A 12 11.14 -13.87 -10.72
C GLN A 12 12.28 -14.11 -9.72
N LYS A 13 13.49 -13.66 -10.08
CA LYS A 13 14.61 -13.57 -9.14
C LYS A 13 14.22 -12.65 -7.99
N PRO A 14 14.55 -12.97 -6.72
CA PRO A 14 14.27 -12.08 -5.62
C PRO A 14 15.15 -10.84 -5.79
N VAL A 15 14.53 -9.70 -6.10
CA VAL A 15 15.22 -8.40 -6.11
C VAL A 15 15.41 -7.99 -4.66
N GLN A 16 16.50 -8.47 -4.04
CA GLN A 16 16.98 -7.94 -2.75
C GLN A 16 17.71 -6.61 -2.99
N ASN A 17 16.97 -5.57 -3.36
CA ASN A 17 17.40 -4.20 -3.07
C ASN A 17 16.68 -3.82 -1.77
N SER A 18 17.30 -4.01 -0.62
CA SER A 18 16.68 -3.62 0.66
C SER A 18 16.57 -2.10 0.71
N LYS A 19 15.46 -1.56 0.21
CA LYS A 19 15.11 -0.16 0.39
C LYS A 19 15.09 0.13 1.89
N GLY A 20 15.62 1.29 2.26
CA GLY A 20 15.53 1.77 3.63
C GLY A 20 14.08 1.83 4.11
N LYS A 21 13.89 1.90 5.42
CA LYS A 21 12.57 1.96 6.06
C LYS A 21 11.77 3.15 5.53
N HIS A 22 10.47 2.96 5.30
CA HIS A 22 9.60 4.06 4.91
C HIS A 22 9.34 4.95 6.13
N PRO A 23 9.52 6.28 6.03
CA PRO A 23 9.53 7.17 7.20
C PRO A 23 8.19 7.28 7.94
N GLN A 24 7.08 6.96 7.28
CA GLN A 24 5.73 7.08 7.85
C GLN A 24 5.06 5.73 8.13
N LEU A 25 5.70 4.61 7.77
CA LEU A 25 5.14 3.28 8.02
C LEU A 25 5.85 2.64 9.21
N ARG A 26 5.07 1.99 10.07
CA ARG A 26 5.63 1.23 11.18
C ARG A 26 6.13 -0.12 10.68
N GLU A 27 7.35 -0.49 11.06
CA GLU A 27 8.00 -1.72 10.58
C GLU A 27 7.35 -3.00 11.11
N ASP A 28 6.74 -2.94 12.28
CA ASP A 28 6.04 -4.06 12.90
C ASP A 28 4.69 -4.34 12.23
N TYR A 29 4.16 -3.40 11.44
CA TYR A 29 2.88 -3.51 10.75
C TYR A 29 3.08 -4.15 9.38
N ILE A 30 3.46 -5.43 9.39
CA ILE A 30 3.65 -6.28 8.21
C ILE A 30 2.66 -7.45 8.22
N PHE A 31 2.43 -8.08 7.07
CA PHE A 31 1.50 -9.19 6.94
C PHE A 31 1.84 -10.36 7.86
N ASP A 32 3.13 -10.68 8.00
CA ASP A 32 3.61 -11.80 8.83
C ASP A 32 3.27 -11.63 10.31
N ASN A 33 3.10 -10.39 10.78
CA ASN A 33 2.74 -10.07 12.16
C ASN A 33 1.22 -9.94 12.36
N PHE A 34 0.42 -10.06 11.31
CA PHE A 34 -1.03 -9.92 11.41
C PHE A 34 -1.68 -11.25 11.80
N ILE A 35 -2.43 -11.26 12.90
CA ILE A 35 -3.12 -12.46 13.38
C ILE A 35 -4.38 -12.70 12.55
N ILE A 36 -4.39 -13.82 11.82
CA ILE A 36 -5.51 -14.23 10.96
C ILE A 36 -6.49 -15.10 11.77
N GLY A 37 -7.78 -14.84 11.59
CA GLY A 37 -8.88 -15.69 12.05
C GLY A 37 -10.07 -15.58 11.11
N ASP A 38 -11.13 -16.35 11.38
CA ASP A 38 -12.29 -16.48 10.49
C ASP A 38 -12.94 -15.13 10.14
N ASN A 39 -12.89 -14.17 11.06
CA ASN A 39 -13.53 -12.86 10.90
C ASN A 39 -12.69 -11.85 10.08
N ASN A 40 -11.41 -12.12 9.82
CA ASN A 40 -10.51 -11.18 9.13
C ASN A 40 -9.73 -11.79 7.95
N ILE A 41 -9.87 -13.09 7.71
CA ILE A 41 -9.18 -13.82 6.63
C ILE A 41 -9.49 -13.25 5.24
N PHE A 42 -10.73 -12.81 5.01
CA PHE A 42 -11.10 -12.17 3.76
C PHE A 42 -10.33 -10.86 3.53
N THR A 43 -10.29 -9.99 4.53
CA THR A 43 -9.54 -8.72 4.50
C THR A 43 -8.05 -8.97 4.31
N PHE A 44 -7.48 -9.94 5.02
CA PHE A 44 -6.08 -10.32 4.87
C PHE A 44 -5.74 -10.80 3.46
N ASN A 45 -6.56 -11.70 2.90
CA ASN A 45 -6.35 -12.23 1.54
C ASN A 45 -6.49 -11.14 0.48
N ALA A 46 -7.51 -10.29 0.59
CA ALA A 46 -7.71 -9.16 -0.30
C ALA A 46 -6.53 -8.18 -0.24
N ALA A 47 -6.10 -7.78 0.96
CA ALA A 47 -4.96 -6.91 1.16
C ALA A 47 -3.66 -7.49 0.60
N SER A 48 -3.41 -8.77 0.81
CA SER A 48 -2.25 -9.48 0.25
C SER A 48 -2.27 -9.49 -1.28
N ALA A 49 -3.44 -9.69 -1.90
CA ALA A 49 -3.60 -9.66 -3.35
C ALA A 49 -3.37 -8.25 -3.93
N ILE A 50 -3.89 -7.22 -3.25
CA ILE A 50 -3.70 -5.80 -3.61
C ILE A 50 -2.22 -5.43 -3.53
N ALA A 51 -1.53 -5.82 -2.46
CA ALA A 51 -0.11 -5.50 -2.29
C ALA A 51 0.79 -6.14 -3.36
N LYS A 52 0.44 -7.35 -3.82
CA LYS A 52 1.15 -8.06 -4.91
C LYS A 52 0.88 -7.45 -6.29
N ASN A 53 -0.29 -6.87 -6.51
CA ASN A 53 -0.67 -6.27 -7.80
C ASN A 53 -1.40 -4.93 -7.59
N PRO A 54 -0.70 -3.87 -7.15
CA PRO A 54 -1.33 -2.59 -6.86
C PRO A 54 -2.03 -2.00 -8.09
N GLY A 55 -3.24 -1.49 -7.92
CA GLY A 55 -4.00 -0.77 -8.95
C GLY A 55 -4.66 -1.61 -10.06
N ARG A 56 -4.50 -2.95 -10.07
CA ARG A 56 -5.04 -3.80 -11.14
C ARG A 56 -6.36 -4.51 -10.83
N ALA A 57 -6.50 -5.05 -9.63
CA ALA A 57 -7.69 -5.84 -9.27
C ALA A 57 -8.77 -5.02 -8.56
N TYR A 58 -8.36 -4.12 -7.66
CA TYR A 58 -9.27 -3.33 -6.83
C TYR A 58 -8.68 -1.93 -6.61
N ASN A 59 -9.38 -0.90 -7.10
CA ASN A 59 -9.05 0.51 -6.88
C ASN A 59 -10.33 1.39 -7.03
N PRO A 60 -10.77 2.12 -5.99
CA PRO A 60 -10.23 2.15 -4.63
C PRO A 60 -10.58 0.90 -3.82
N VAL A 61 -9.88 0.71 -2.70
CA VAL A 61 -10.17 -0.32 -1.68
C VAL A 61 -10.52 0.39 -0.39
N LEU A 62 -11.61 -0.03 0.25
CA LEU A 62 -12.04 0.50 1.54
C LEU A 62 -12.00 -0.62 2.58
N ILE A 63 -11.25 -0.40 3.66
CA ILE A 63 -11.19 -1.30 4.81
C ILE A 63 -11.91 -0.61 5.97
N TYR A 64 -12.98 -1.21 6.47
CA TYR A 64 -13.77 -0.68 7.57
C TYR A 64 -14.05 -1.76 8.62
N GLY A 65 -14.38 -1.34 9.84
CA GLY A 65 -14.58 -2.21 10.98
C GLY A 65 -14.40 -1.47 12.31
N GLY A 66 -14.78 -2.11 13.41
CA GLY A 66 -14.64 -1.56 14.76
C GLY A 66 -13.21 -1.22 15.17
N VAL A 67 -13.07 -0.58 16.33
CA VAL A 67 -11.77 -0.29 16.95
C VAL A 67 -11.05 -1.60 17.28
N GLY A 68 -9.73 -1.63 17.09
CA GLY A 68 -8.91 -2.79 17.45
C GLY A 68 -8.96 -3.98 16.47
N LEU A 69 -9.70 -3.88 15.35
CA LEU A 69 -9.77 -4.96 14.34
C LEU A 69 -8.59 -4.97 13.34
N GLY A 70 -7.54 -4.19 13.59
CA GLY A 70 -6.31 -4.21 12.80
C GLY A 70 -6.37 -3.52 11.43
N LYS A 71 -7.30 -2.57 11.23
CA LYS A 71 -7.43 -1.78 9.98
C LYS A 71 -6.12 -1.09 9.60
N THR A 72 -5.57 -0.30 10.51
CA THR A 72 -4.28 0.40 10.35
C THR A 72 -3.14 -0.59 10.10
N HIS A 73 -3.12 -1.73 10.80
CA HIS A 73 -2.10 -2.76 10.61
C HIS A 73 -2.14 -3.29 9.18
N ILE A 74 -3.31 -3.75 8.69
CA ILE A 74 -3.46 -4.24 7.32
C ILE A 74 -3.08 -3.17 6.30
N MET A 75 -3.54 -1.94 6.47
CA MET A 75 -3.23 -0.85 5.54
C MET A 75 -1.72 -0.59 5.48
N GLN A 76 -1.06 -0.50 6.63
CA GLN A 76 0.39 -0.31 6.67
C GLN A 76 1.15 -1.55 6.18
N ALA A 77 0.62 -2.76 6.33
CA ALA A 77 1.20 -3.97 5.77
C ALA A 77 1.22 -3.94 4.23
N ILE A 78 0.17 -3.43 3.60
CA ILE A 78 0.17 -3.14 2.15
C ILE A 78 1.27 -2.14 1.81
N GLY A 79 1.38 -1.05 2.59
CA GLY A 79 2.41 -0.02 2.39
C GLY A 79 3.84 -0.57 2.50
N ASN A 80 4.12 -1.33 3.54
CA ASN A 80 5.43 -1.93 3.79
C ASN A 80 5.78 -2.93 2.69
N TYR A 81 4.83 -3.79 2.31
CA TYR A 81 5.04 -4.76 1.24
C TYR A 81 5.33 -4.07 -0.09
N THR A 82 4.52 -3.08 -0.48
CA THR A 82 4.71 -2.35 -1.75
C THR A 82 6.02 -1.58 -1.77
N HIS A 83 6.36 -0.87 -0.70
CA HIS A 83 7.62 -0.11 -0.57
C HIS A 83 8.86 -1.02 -0.66
N GLN A 84 8.82 -2.19 -0.02
CA GLN A 84 9.99 -3.09 0.03
C GLN A 84 10.15 -3.95 -1.23
N ASN A 85 9.06 -4.31 -1.90
CA ASN A 85 9.09 -5.30 -2.99
C ASN A 85 8.93 -4.69 -4.39
N THR A 86 8.69 -3.37 -4.50
CA THR A 86 8.43 -2.71 -5.78
C THR A 86 9.12 -1.35 -5.88
N ASP A 87 9.19 -0.79 -7.08
CA ASP A 87 9.64 0.59 -7.34
C ASP A 87 8.53 1.64 -7.32
N LEU A 88 7.33 1.25 -6.88
CA LEU A 88 6.19 2.14 -6.78
C LEU A 88 6.39 3.17 -5.66
N LYS A 89 5.94 4.40 -5.93
CA LYS A 89 5.91 5.48 -4.95
C LYS A 89 4.71 5.33 -4.03
N THR A 90 4.95 4.74 -2.87
CA THR A 90 3.97 4.61 -1.78
C THR A 90 3.92 5.89 -0.94
N ILE A 91 2.72 6.37 -0.64
CA ILE A 91 2.46 7.44 0.33
C ILE A 91 1.47 6.89 1.36
N TYR A 92 1.82 7.02 2.64
CA TYR A 92 0.92 6.76 3.76
C TYR A 92 0.67 8.05 4.53
N ILE A 93 -0.59 8.34 4.84
CA ILE A 93 -0.98 9.55 5.55
C ILE A 93 -2.27 9.33 6.34
N THR A 94 -2.46 10.05 7.44
CA THR A 94 -3.76 10.12 8.12
C THR A 94 -4.68 11.16 7.44
N ALA A 95 -6.00 10.99 7.56
CA ALA A 95 -6.97 11.96 7.03
C ALA A 95 -6.77 13.34 7.67
N GLU A 96 -6.42 13.38 8.95
CA GLU A 96 -6.05 14.62 9.66
C GLU A 96 -4.82 15.29 9.03
N SER A 97 -3.73 14.54 8.83
CA SER A 97 -2.50 15.09 8.25
C SER A 97 -2.71 15.57 6.81
N PHE A 98 -3.49 14.83 6.03
CA PHE A 98 -3.85 15.22 4.67
C PHE A 98 -4.62 16.54 4.65
N THR A 99 -5.58 16.70 5.58
CA THR A 99 -6.37 17.92 5.73
C THR A 99 -5.50 19.09 6.17
N ASN A 100 -4.62 18.89 7.14
CA ASN A 100 -3.69 19.92 7.62
C ASN A 100 -2.73 20.37 6.52
N GLU A 101 -2.16 19.44 5.75
CA GLU A 101 -1.31 19.77 4.60
C GLU A 101 -2.07 20.52 3.50
N PHE A 102 -3.35 20.20 3.29
CA PHE A 102 -4.20 20.92 2.34
C PHE A 102 -4.44 22.37 2.78
N ILE A 103 -4.81 22.57 4.06
CA ILE A 103 -5.03 23.90 4.64
C ILE A 103 -3.75 24.73 4.58
N GLN A 104 -2.60 24.14 4.93
CA GLN A 104 -1.32 24.80 4.83
C GLN A 104 -1.01 25.20 3.37
N ALA A 105 -1.23 24.30 2.42
CA ALA A 105 -1.00 24.60 1.01
C ALA A 105 -1.93 25.71 0.47
N LEU A 106 -3.14 25.84 1.01
CA LEU A 106 -4.05 26.95 0.69
C LEU A 106 -3.47 28.28 1.20
N ASN A 107 -3.07 28.33 2.47
CA ASN A 107 -2.53 29.53 3.10
C ASN A 107 -1.23 30.00 2.44
N ASP A 108 -0.33 29.05 2.16
CA ASP A 108 0.99 29.32 1.55
C ASP A 108 0.92 29.52 0.04
N ARG A 109 -0.28 29.42 -0.58
CA ARG A 109 -0.51 29.47 -2.04
C ARG A 109 0.30 28.42 -2.81
N THR A 110 0.54 27.26 -2.21
CA THR A 110 1.33 26.15 -2.77
C THR A 110 0.47 24.93 -3.17
N ILE A 111 -0.83 25.12 -3.42
CA ILE A 111 -1.76 24.06 -3.87
C ILE A 111 -1.26 23.20 -5.04
N PRO A 112 -0.58 23.74 -6.06
CA PRO A 112 0.00 22.90 -7.12
C PRO A 112 0.99 21.86 -6.58
N LYS A 113 1.81 22.21 -5.59
CA LYS A 113 2.76 21.29 -4.93
C LYS A 113 2.04 20.20 -4.15
N PHE A 114 0.99 20.56 -3.41
CA PHE A 114 0.13 19.59 -2.74
C PHE A 114 -0.47 18.58 -3.73
N LYS A 115 -1.11 19.06 -4.80
CA LYS A 115 -1.68 18.20 -5.84
C LYS A 115 -0.62 17.29 -6.46
N ASN A 116 0.56 17.83 -6.77
CA ASN A 116 1.66 17.08 -7.36
C ASN A 116 2.20 16.00 -6.42
N LYS A 117 2.25 16.24 -5.10
CA LYS A 117 2.68 15.23 -4.12
C LYS A 117 1.81 13.98 -4.19
N TYR A 118 0.48 14.16 -4.09
CA TYR A 118 -0.47 13.06 -3.97
C TYR A 118 -0.87 12.43 -5.31
N ARG A 119 -0.94 13.20 -6.40
CA ARG A 119 -1.26 12.66 -7.75
C ARG A 119 -0.15 11.83 -8.36
N ASN A 120 1.09 12.05 -7.93
CA ASN A 120 2.24 11.24 -8.38
C ASN A 120 2.45 9.99 -7.50
N ALA A 121 1.56 9.69 -6.54
CA ALA A 121 1.65 8.43 -5.81
C ALA A 121 1.16 7.28 -6.69
N ASP A 122 1.93 6.20 -6.73
CA ASP A 122 1.48 4.95 -7.34
C ASP A 122 0.58 4.16 -6.37
N VAL A 123 0.84 4.31 -5.07
CA VAL A 123 0.03 3.75 -3.98
C VAL A 123 -0.22 4.86 -2.95
N LEU A 124 -1.48 5.24 -2.78
CA LEU A 124 -1.90 6.21 -1.77
C LEU A 124 -2.75 5.52 -0.71
N LEU A 125 -2.23 5.50 0.51
CA LEU A 125 -2.88 4.93 1.69
C LEU A 125 -3.30 6.08 2.61
N ILE A 126 -4.59 6.17 2.89
CA ILE A 126 -5.17 7.18 3.76
C ILE A 126 -5.85 6.45 4.91
N ASP A 127 -5.27 6.57 6.11
CA ASP A 127 -5.84 6.03 7.35
C ASP A 127 -6.61 7.11 8.12
N ASP A 128 -7.41 6.73 9.11
CA ASP A 128 -8.18 7.66 9.96
C ASP A 128 -7.25 8.67 10.67
#